data_AF-H3SIZ6-F1
#
_entry.id   AF-H3SIZ6-F1
#
_cell.length_a   1.000
_cell.length_b   1.000
_cell.length_c   1.000
_cell.angle_alpha   90.00
_cell.angle_beta   90.00
_cell.angle_gamma   90.00
#
_symmetry.space_group_name_H-M   'P 1'
#
loop_
_entity.id
_entity.type
_entity.pdbx_description
1 polymer ?
#
loop_
_entity_poly.entity_id
_entity_poly.type
_entity_poly.pdbx_seq_one_letter_code
_entity_poly.pdbx_strand_id
1 'polypeptide(L)'
;MALLDDLKDTLYARPGRAGLAAPQIGVLRRVLVMDCGDGLIELINPQLLKAEGEEDGMEGCLSYPGYYGRVKRYQYVKISSMDRNGETFTLEGENLLARCIQHEMDHLDGKLFIDHVTDSHLVHEATHQYVPLLDVIRLSNG
;
A
#
# COMPACT_ATOMS: atom_id res chain seq x y z
N MET A 1 12.19 17.27 1.16
CA MET A 1 10.91 17.92 1.52
C MET A 1 10.49 17.34 2.84
N ALA A 2 10.28 18.13 3.88
CA ALA A 2 10.11 17.63 5.26
C ALA A 2 9.14 16.44 5.38
N LEU A 3 7.97 16.50 4.72
CA LEU A 3 6.99 15.40 4.74
C LEU A 3 7.52 14.07 4.16
N LEU A 4 8.31 14.09 3.09
CA LEU A 4 8.89 12.86 2.53
C LEU A 4 9.92 12.26 3.50
N ASP A 5 10.67 13.11 4.18
CA ASP A 5 11.63 12.68 5.19
C ASP A 5 10.89 12.05 6.40
N ASP A 6 9.82 12.69 6.88
CA ASP A 6 8.97 12.14 7.96
C ASP A 6 8.35 10.78 7.59
N LEU A 7 7.86 10.66 6.36
CA LEU A 7 7.29 9.41 5.84
C LEU A 7 8.34 8.30 5.75
N LYS A 8 9.52 8.62 5.19
CA LYS A 8 10.64 7.68 5.09
C LYS A 8 11.11 7.21 6.47
N ASP A 9 11.29 8.14 7.40
CA ASP A 9 11.73 7.81 8.76
C ASP A 9 10.69 6.94 9.47
N THR A 10 9.39 7.21 9.25
CA THR A 10 8.29 6.38 9.76
C THR A 10 8.24 5.00 9.09
N LEU A 11 8.48 4.91 7.78
CA LEU A 11 8.56 3.64 7.04
C LEU A 11 9.63 2.74 7.67
N TYR A 12 10.83 3.27 7.88
CA TYR A 12 11.96 2.49 8.41
C TYR A 12 12.00 2.35 9.94
N ALA A 13 11.13 3.04 10.69
CA ALA A 13 11.08 2.93 12.14
C ALA A 13 10.69 1.52 12.65
N ARG A 14 10.08 0.68 11.81
CA ARG A 14 9.77 -0.72 12.13
C ARG A 14 10.01 -1.64 10.92
N PRO A 15 10.57 -2.83 11.12
CA PRO A 15 10.76 -3.79 10.04
C PRO A 15 9.42 -4.33 9.51
N GLY A 16 9.44 -4.86 8.29
CA GLY A 16 8.28 -5.52 7.67
C GLY A 16 7.28 -4.58 6.99
N ARG A 17 7.64 -3.31 6.76
CA ARG A 17 6.81 -2.34 6.03
C ARG A 17 7.34 -2.16 4.61
N ALA A 18 6.47 -2.37 3.62
CA ALA A 18 6.81 -2.14 2.21
C ALA A 18 6.47 -0.71 1.76
N GLY A 19 5.55 -0.03 2.43
CA GLY A 19 5.16 1.34 2.08
C GLY A 19 4.42 2.08 3.18
N LEU A 20 4.29 3.38 2.95
CA LEU A 20 3.57 4.31 3.81
C LEU A 20 3.05 5.51 3.01
N ALA A 21 1.76 5.73 3.07
CA ALA A 21 1.08 6.88 2.49
C ALA A 21 0.79 7.97 3.53
N ALA A 22 0.87 9.24 3.14
CA ALA A 22 0.63 10.39 4.01
C ALA A 22 -0.70 10.35 4.80
N PRO A 23 -1.83 9.86 4.23
CA PRO A 23 -3.06 9.71 5.00
C PRO A 23 -2.93 8.83 6.24
N GLN A 24 -2.05 7.82 6.23
CA GLN A 24 -1.83 6.92 7.38
C GLN A 24 -1.18 7.61 8.58
N ILE A 25 -0.56 8.77 8.38
CA ILE A 25 -0.04 9.63 9.45
C ILE A 25 -0.90 10.90 9.66
N GLY A 26 -2.13 10.90 9.16
CA GLY A 26 -3.08 12.01 9.34
C GLY A 26 -2.86 13.20 8.40
N VAL A 27 -2.01 13.06 7.38
CA VAL A 27 -1.72 14.15 6.44
C VAL A 27 -2.48 13.92 5.13
N LEU A 28 -3.47 14.77 4.86
CA LEU A 28 -4.28 14.72 3.64
C LEU A 28 -3.53 15.31 2.43
N ARG A 29 -2.50 14.60 1.98
CA ARG A 29 -1.70 14.89 0.79
C ARG A 29 -1.53 13.60 -0.01
N ARG A 30 -1.50 13.71 -1.34
CA ARG A 30 -1.21 12.59 -2.25
C ARG A 30 0.28 12.33 -2.32
N VAL A 31 0.89 11.94 -1.21
CA VAL A 31 2.32 11.64 -1.10
C VAL A 31 2.46 10.28 -0.44
N LEU A 32 3.31 9.43 -0.99
CA LEU A 32 3.62 8.13 -0.42
C LEU A 32 5.10 7.81 -0.63
N VAL A 33 5.63 6.95 0.23
CA VAL A 33 6.96 6.35 0.12
C VAL A 33 6.84 4.84 0.20
N MET A 34 7.70 4.12 -0.53
CA MET A 34 7.74 2.67 -0.49
C MET A 34 9.14 2.14 -0.71
N ASP A 35 9.44 0.97 -0.19
CA ASP A 35 10.66 0.21 -0.43
C ASP A 35 10.28 -1.27 -0.51
N CYS A 36 10.24 -1.78 -1.75
CA CYS A 36 9.85 -3.15 -2.03
C CYS A 36 11.07 -4.05 -2.31
N GLY A 37 12.24 -3.68 -1.77
CA GLY A 37 13.48 -4.46 -1.84
C GLY A 37 14.57 -3.87 -2.73
N ASP A 38 14.21 -2.96 -3.62
CA ASP A 38 15.12 -2.31 -4.58
C ASP A 38 15.50 -0.87 -4.15
N GLY A 39 15.12 -0.47 -2.95
CA GLY A 39 15.40 0.84 -2.38
C GLY A 39 14.19 1.77 -2.36
N LEU A 40 14.39 2.93 -1.73
CA LEU A 40 13.34 3.90 -1.48
C LEU A 40 12.81 4.53 -2.78
N ILE A 41 11.49 4.49 -2.93
CA ILE A 41 10.73 5.17 -3.98
C ILE A 41 9.82 6.20 -3.31
N GLU A 42 9.84 7.41 -3.86
CA GLU A 42 9.05 8.54 -3.36
C GLU A 42 8.13 9.03 -4.45
N LEU A 43 6.82 9.10 -4.16
CA LEU A 43 5.82 9.49 -5.16
C LEU A 43 5.00 10.67 -4.65
N ILE A 44 5.02 11.77 -5.40
CA ILE A 44 4.19 12.95 -5.17
C ILE A 44 3.12 13.04 -6.28
N ASN A 45 1.86 13.14 -5.86
CA ASN A 45 0.68 13.16 -6.71
C ASN A 45 0.66 12.02 -7.76
N PRO A 46 0.87 10.74 -7.38
CA PRO A 46 0.88 9.66 -8.34
C PRO A 46 -0.50 9.47 -8.99
N GLN A 47 -0.50 9.15 -10.28
CA GLN A 47 -1.68 8.87 -11.08
C GLN A 47 -1.49 7.61 -11.93
N LEU A 48 -2.49 6.74 -11.95
CA LEU A 48 -2.48 5.53 -12.75
C LEU A 48 -2.68 5.88 -14.23
N LEU A 49 -1.73 5.50 -15.07
CA LEU A 49 -1.78 5.69 -16.52
C LEU A 49 -2.21 4.41 -17.24
N LYS A 50 -1.78 3.25 -16.73
CA LYS A 50 -2.04 1.94 -17.34
C LYS A 50 -2.05 0.87 -16.26
N ALA A 51 -2.92 -0.12 -16.41
CA ALA A 51 -2.95 -1.30 -15.57
C ALA A 51 -3.39 -2.52 -16.40
N GLU A 52 -2.67 -3.63 -16.29
CA GLU A 52 -2.89 -4.83 -17.09
C GLU A 52 -2.61 -6.12 -16.30
N GLY A 53 -3.23 -7.20 -16.74
CA GLY A 53 -3.10 -8.51 -16.11
C GLY A 53 -3.80 -8.61 -14.75
N GLU A 54 -3.70 -9.77 -14.12
CA GLU A 54 -4.26 -10.03 -12.80
C GLU A 54 -3.26 -10.89 -12.01
N GLU A 55 -3.03 -10.53 -10.76
CA GLU A 55 -2.19 -11.27 -9.84
C GLU A 55 -2.89 -11.38 -8.48
N ASP A 56 -3.08 -12.62 -8.04
CA ASP A 56 -3.51 -12.97 -6.68
C ASP A 56 -2.31 -13.01 -5.74
N GLY A 57 -2.41 -12.38 -4.58
CA GLY A 57 -1.33 -12.37 -3.59
C GLY A 57 -1.81 -12.01 -2.19
N MET A 58 -0.98 -12.28 -1.19
CA MET A 58 -1.26 -11.91 0.20
C MET A 58 -0.84 -10.47 0.45
N GLU A 59 -1.71 -9.68 1.09
CA GLU A 59 -1.41 -8.34 1.57
C GLU A 59 -1.69 -8.24 3.06
N GLY A 60 -0.91 -7.41 3.74
CA GLY A 60 -1.16 -6.94 5.10
C GLY A 60 -0.99 -5.42 5.13
N CYS A 61 -1.49 -4.77 6.19
CA CYS A 61 -1.41 -3.32 6.30
C CYS A 61 -1.34 -2.86 7.75
N LEU A 62 -0.72 -1.71 7.99
CA LEU A 62 -0.70 -1.07 9.32
C LEU A 62 -2.07 -0.67 9.84
N SER A 63 -3.05 -0.48 8.95
CA SER A 63 -4.44 -0.23 9.34
C SER A 63 -5.12 -1.45 9.98
N TYR A 64 -4.61 -2.67 9.73
CA TYR A 64 -5.07 -3.94 10.31
C TYR A 64 -3.88 -4.81 10.74
N PRO A 65 -3.18 -4.42 11.83
CA PRO A 65 -1.96 -5.09 12.24
C PRO A 65 -2.21 -6.55 12.60
N GLY A 66 -1.34 -7.45 12.13
CA GLY A 66 -1.40 -8.88 12.43
C GLY A 66 -2.39 -9.68 11.57
N TYR A 67 -2.95 -9.08 10.52
CA TYR A 67 -3.86 -9.76 9.59
C TYR A 67 -3.36 -9.67 8.15
N TYR A 68 -3.50 -10.78 7.42
CA TYR A 68 -3.25 -10.85 6.00
C TYR A 68 -4.48 -11.34 5.25
N GLY A 69 -4.71 -10.82 4.04
CA GLY A 69 -5.80 -11.22 3.17
C GLY A 69 -5.33 -11.48 1.75
N ARG A 70 -6.02 -12.38 1.04
CA ARG A 70 -5.78 -12.61 -0.38
C ARG A 70 -6.46 -11.50 -1.20
N VAL A 71 -5.66 -10.78 -1.98
CA VAL A 71 -6.08 -9.59 -2.73
C VAL A 71 -5.68 -9.74 -4.19
N LYS A 72 -6.63 -9.44 -5.08
CA LYS A 72 -6.39 -9.33 -6.52
C LYS A 72 -5.90 -7.95 -6.88
N ARG A 73 -4.79 -7.89 -7.61
CA ARG A 73 -4.18 -6.67 -8.13
C ARG A 73 -3.90 -6.82 -9.62
N TYR A 74 -3.70 -5.71 -10.31
CA TYR A 74 -3.12 -5.76 -11.65
C TYR A 74 -1.67 -6.23 -11.56
N GLN A 75 -1.27 -7.13 -12.47
CA GLN A 75 0.09 -7.66 -12.50
C GLN A 75 1.10 -6.60 -12.94
N TYR A 76 0.70 -5.70 -13.83
CA TYR A 76 1.50 -4.59 -14.33
C TYR A 76 0.77 -3.27 -14.11
N VAL A 77 1.50 -2.24 -13.69
CA VAL A 77 1.01 -0.86 -13.63
C VAL A 77 2.04 0.13 -14.15
N LYS A 78 1.53 1.21 -14.75
CA LYS A 78 2.29 2.39 -15.13
C LYS A 78 1.65 3.60 -14.50
N ILE A 79 2.46 4.43 -13.84
CA ILE A 79 2.00 5.65 -13.17
C ILE A 79 2.80 6.86 -13.64
N SER A 80 2.21 8.05 -13.60
CA SER A 80 2.94 9.32 -13.52
C SER A 80 3.05 9.76 -12.08
N SER A 81 4.13 10.45 -11.74
CA SER A 81 4.35 11.04 -10.41
C SER A 81 5.30 12.24 -10.54
N MET A 82 5.43 13.04 -9.48
CA MET A 82 6.49 14.03 -9.36
C MET A 82 7.54 13.60 -8.34
N ASP A 83 8.76 14.07 -8.53
CA ASP A 83 9.89 13.90 -7.61
C ASP A 83 9.95 15.04 -6.56
N ARG A 84 11.01 15.04 -5.73
CA ARG A 84 11.26 16.09 -4.72
C ARG A 84 11.43 17.50 -5.31
N ASN A 85 11.78 17.63 -6.58
CA ASN A 85 11.98 18.89 -7.28
C ASN A 85 10.70 19.36 -8.01
N GLY A 86 9.64 18.55 -8.00
CA GLY A 86 8.41 18.79 -8.76
C GLY A 86 8.51 18.40 -10.23
N GLU A 87 9.55 17.67 -10.62
CA GLU A 87 9.72 17.15 -11.98
C GLU A 87 8.86 15.90 -12.16
N THR A 88 8.06 15.89 -13.22
CA THR A 88 7.21 14.73 -13.55
C THR A 88 8.04 13.62 -14.15
N PHE A 89 7.84 12.40 -13.64
CA PHE A 89 8.40 11.18 -14.19
C PHE A 89 7.33 10.10 -14.30
N THR A 90 7.71 8.99 -14.92
CA THR A 90 6.89 7.80 -15.08
C THR A 90 7.56 6.63 -14.39
N LEU A 91 6.79 5.84 -13.67
CA LEU A 91 7.24 4.60 -13.04
C LEU A 91 6.40 3.43 -13.55
N GLU A 92 7.07 2.35 -13.92
CA GLU A 92 6.46 1.09 -14.33
C GLU A 92 6.83 0.03 -13.30
N GLY A 93 5.85 -0.79 -12.91
CA GLY A 93 6.04 -1.86 -11.95
C GLY A 93 5.33 -3.12 -12.39
N GLU A 94 5.93 -4.26 -12.06
CA GLU A 94 5.38 -5.60 -12.29
C GLU A 94 5.37 -6.40 -10.98
N ASN A 95 4.44 -7.35 -10.88
CA ASN A 95 4.29 -8.30 -9.77
C ASN A 95 4.30 -7.56 -8.40
N LEU A 96 5.30 -7.85 -7.54
CA LEU A 96 5.42 -7.23 -6.22
C LEU A 96 5.46 -5.70 -6.26
N LEU A 97 6.22 -5.10 -7.18
CA LEU A 97 6.29 -3.64 -7.29
C LEU A 97 4.95 -3.06 -7.74
N ALA A 98 4.27 -3.71 -8.69
CA ALA A 98 2.94 -3.30 -9.11
C ALA A 98 1.94 -3.35 -7.94
N ARG A 99 2.00 -4.41 -7.13
CA ARG A 99 1.17 -4.58 -5.94
C ARG A 99 1.43 -3.50 -4.90
N CYS A 100 2.70 -3.22 -4.58
CA CYS A 100 3.09 -2.14 -3.69
C CYS A 100 2.50 -0.79 -4.15
N ILE A 101 2.69 -0.44 -5.42
CA ILE A 101 2.18 0.82 -5.99
C ILE A 101 0.66 0.91 -5.81
N GLN A 102 -0.08 -0.14 -6.17
CA GLN A 102 -1.53 -0.15 -6.06
C GLN A 102 -2.00 -0.02 -4.61
N HIS A 103 -1.37 -0.77 -3.69
CA HIS A 103 -1.70 -0.72 -2.27
C HIS A 103 -1.49 0.68 -1.67
N GLU A 104 -0.34 1.30 -1.94
CA GLU A 104 -0.04 2.62 -1.39
C GLU A 104 -0.87 3.73 -2.05
N MET A 105 -1.21 3.58 -3.33
CA MET A 105 -2.13 4.49 -4.02
C MET A 105 -3.56 4.39 -3.48
N ASP A 106 -4.04 3.21 -3.09
CA ASP A 106 -5.37 3.04 -2.48
C ASP A 106 -5.52 3.88 -1.21
N HIS A 107 -4.48 3.97 -0.37
CA HIS A 107 -4.50 4.84 0.82
C HIS A 107 -4.70 6.32 0.47
N LEU A 108 -4.19 6.77 -0.68
CA LEU A 108 -4.40 8.14 -1.15
C LEU A 108 -5.86 8.43 -1.54
N ASP A 109 -6.63 7.37 -1.80
CA ASP A 109 -8.04 7.41 -2.15
C ASP A 109 -8.95 6.92 -0.99
N GLY A 110 -8.37 6.68 0.19
CA GLY A 110 -9.09 6.22 1.38
C GLY A 110 -9.58 4.76 1.30
N LYS A 111 -8.99 3.96 0.41
CA LYS A 111 -9.26 2.52 0.29
C LYS A 111 -8.20 1.72 1.05
N LEU A 112 -8.61 0.56 1.56
CA LEU A 112 -7.76 -0.37 2.29
C LEU A 112 -7.74 -1.72 1.56
N PHE A 113 -6.70 -2.52 1.78
CA PHE A 113 -6.59 -3.84 1.13
C PHE A 113 -7.81 -4.75 1.41
N ILE A 114 -8.45 -4.60 2.57
CA ILE A 114 -9.67 -5.34 2.94
C ILE A 114 -10.85 -5.07 2.01
N ASP A 115 -10.89 -3.92 1.34
CA ASP A 115 -11.92 -3.57 0.35
C ASP A 115 -11.75 -4.38 -0.94
N HIS A 116 -10.58 -5.02 -1.11
CA HIS A 116 -10.21 -5.82 -2.27
C HIS A 116 -10.04 -7.31 -1.95
N VAL A 117 -10.24 -7.73 -0.69
CA VAL A 117 -10.09 -9.13 -0.29
C VAL A 117 -11.17 -9.97 -0.97
N THR A 118 -10.76 -11.06 -1.61
CA THR A 118 -11.67 -11.92 -2.37
C THR A 118 -12.34 -13.00 -1.51
N ASP A 119 -11.74 -13.30 -0.36
CA ASP A 119 -12.21 -14.32 0.57
C ASP A 119 -13.12 -13.71 1.66
N SER A 120 -13.97 -14.54 2.27
CA SER A 120 -14.82 -14.12 3.41
C SER A 120 -14.06 -14.02 4.74
N HIS A 121 -12.74 -14.17 4.72
CA HIS A 121 -11.89 -14.27 5.89
C HIS A 121 -10.50 -13.66 5.64
N LEU A 122 -9.82 -13.34 6.74
CA LEU A 122 -8.39 -13.01 6.79
C LEU A 122 -7.64 -14.10 7.55
N VAL A 123 -6.32 -14.10 7.46
CA VAL A 123 -5.42 -14.98 8.21
C VAL A 123 -4.74 -14.16 9.30
N HIS A 124 -4.86 -14.59 10.55
CA HIS A 124 -4.13 -13.98 11.66
C HIS A 124 -2.67 -14.43 11.65
N GLU A 125 -1.73 -13.48 11.64
CA GLU A 125 -0.30 -13.69 11.48
C GLU A 125 0.29 -14.69 12.49
N ALA A 126 0.03 -14.48 13.79
CA ALA A 126 0.68 -15.29 14.82
C ALA A 126 0.10 -16.70 14.99
N THR A 127 -1.17 -16.92 14.65
CA THR A 127 -1.89 -18.17 14.92
C THR A 127 -2.18 -18.96 13.65
N HIS A 128 -2.02 -18.34 12.48
CA HIS A 128 -2.42 -18.85 11.17
C HIS A 128 -3.90 -19.25 11.09
N GLN A 129 -4.74 -18.72 11.99
CA GLN A 129 -6.17 -19.01 11.99
C GLN A 129 -6.89 -18.11 11.00
N TYR A 130 -7.92 -18.68 10.36
CA TYR A 130 -8.88 -17.93 9.58
C TYR A 130 -9.83 -17.16 10.51
N VAL A 131 -9.93 -15.86 10.27
CA VAL A 131 -10.79 -14.95 11.03
C VAL A 131 -11.79 -14.33 10.05
N PRO A 132 -13.11 -14.38 10.31
CA PRO A 132 -14.10 -13.79 9.42
C PRO A 132 -13.80 -12.31 9.14
N LEU A 133 -13.88 -11.91 7.86
CA LEU A 133 -13.54 -10.54 7.44
C LEU A 133 -14.37 -9.49 8.19
N LEU A 134 -15.66 -9.76 8.39
CA LEU A 134 -16.57 -8.89 9.13
C LEU A 134 -16.17 -8.69 10.60
N ASP A 135 -15.55 -9.70 11.22
CA ASP A 135 -15.09 -9.58 12.61
C ASP A 135 -13.87 -8.67 12.68
N VAL A 136 -12.95 -8.76 11.71
CA VAL A 136 -11.76 -7.89 11.65
C VAL A 136 -12.14 -6.44 11.33
N ILE A 137 -13.07 -6.21 10.40
CA ILE A 137 -13.56 -4.86 10.07
C ILE A 137 -14.18 -4.17 11.30
N ARG A 138 -14.82 -4.93 12.19
CA ARG A 138 -15.41 -4.38 13.42
C ARG A 138 -14.35 -3.94 14.44
N LEU A 139 -13.14 -4.53 14.42
CA LEU A 139 -12.07 -4.18 15.34
C LEU A 139 -11.48 -2.78 15.07
N SER A 140 -11.53 -2.29 13.83
CA SER A 140 -10.99 -0.97 13.46
C SER A 140 -11.96 0.18 13.69
N ASN A 141 -13.25 -0.12 13.94
CA ASN A 141 -14.33 0.87 14.10
C ASN A 141 -14.77 1.06 15.57
N GLY A 142 -13.98 0.54 16.52
CA GLY A 142 -14.22 0.60 17.97
C GLY A 142 -13.33 1.57 18.70
#